data_AF-A0A0D8B692-F1
#
_entry.id   AF-A0A0D8B692-F1
#
_cell.length_a   1.000
_cell.length_b   1.000
_cell.length_c   1.000
_cell.angle_alpha   90.00
_cell.angle_beta   90.00
_cell.angle_gamma   90.00
#
_symmetry.space_group_name_H-M   'P 1'
#
loop_
_entity.id
_entity.type
_entity.pdbx_description
1 polymer ?
#
loop_
_entity_poly.entity_id
_entity_poly.type
_entity_poly.pdbx_seq_one_letter_code
_entity_poly.pdbx_strand_id
1 'polypeptide(L)' 'MGGASGPMCVTCGQRPAEDTQCRPCREERQRRAEEEFAAWWEQLGRSRRAGRRPSR' A
#
# COMPACT_ATOMS: atom_id res chain seq x y z
N MET A 1 31.10 -16.17 13.22
CA MET A 1 30.44 -15.38 12.17
C MET A 1 29.01 -15.88 12.00
N GLY A 2 28.04 -15.24 12.66
CA GLY A 2 26.62 -15.58 12.51
C GLY A 2 26.05 -14.80 11.34
N GLY A 3 25.99 -15.42 10.16
CA GLY A 3 25.34 -14.81 9.00
C GLY A 3 23.88 -14.53 9.29
N ALA A 4 23.32 -13.47 8.69
CA ALA A 4 21.92 -13.09 8.83
C ALA A 4 21.00 -14.27 8.44
N SER A 5 20.60 -15.06 9.43
CA SER A 5 19.75 -16.23 9.26
C SER A 5 18.32 -15.78 9.04
N GLY A 6 17.87 -15.76 7.80
CA GLY A 6 16.48 -15.46 7.45
C GLY A 6 16.26 -15.46 5.94
N PRO A 7 15.01 -15.56 5.46
CA PRO A 7 14.69 -15.44 4.05
C PRO A 7 15.08 -14.04 3.51
N MET A 8 15.27 -13.94 2.19
CA MET A 8 15.47 -12.64 1.52
C MET A 8 14.13 -11.99 1.23
N CYS A 9 14.04 -10.69 1.43
CA CYS A 9 12.87 -9.92 1.01
C CYS A 9 12.74 -9.97 -0.52
N VAL A 10 11.59 -10.40 -1.03
CA VAL A 10 11.35 -10.46 -2.50
C VAL A 10 11.31 -9.09 -3.16
N THR A 11 11.09 -8.03 -2.39
CA THR A 11 10.94 -6.65 -2.89
C THR A 11 12.27 -5.92 -2.99
N CYS A 12 13.16 -6.08 -1.99
CA CYS A 12 14.41 -5.31 -1.90
C CYS A 12 15.68 -6.15 -1.75
N GLY A 13 15.57 -7.49 -1.68
CA GLY A 13 16.69 -8.40 -1.53
C GLY A 13 17.37 -8.41 -0.16
N GLN A 14 16.93 -7.57 0.79
CA GLN A 14 17.53 -7.47 2.12
C GLN A 14 17.16 -8.65 3.02
N ARG A 15 18.06 -8.96 3.99
CA ARG A 15 17.88 -9.99 5.02
C ARG A 15 18.00 -9.37 6.43
N PRO A 16 17.31 -9.92 7.45
CA PRO A 16 16.31 -10.97 7.34
C PRO A 16 14.94 -10.42 6.91
N ALA A 17 14.24 -11.13 6.03
CA ALA A 17 12.79 -10.98 5.90
C ALA A 17 12.09 -11.79 7.01
N GLU A 18 10.88 -11.35 7.40
CA GLU A 18 10.07 -12.06 8.39
C GLU A 18 9.34 -13.27 7.75
N ASP A 19 8.94 -13.12 6.49
CA ASP A 19 8.30 -14.13 5.66
C ASP A 19 8.77 -13.90 4.20
N THR A 20 7.89 -13.48 3.31
CA THR A 20 8.18 -13.09 1.92
C THR A 20 8.78 -11.69 1.79
N GLN A 21 8.49 -10.79 2.73
CA GLN A 21 8.97 -9.42 2.73
C GLN A 21 9.58 -9.02 4.09
N CYS A 22 10.48 -8.05 4.06
CA CYS A 22 10.89 -7.35 5.28
C CYS A 22 9.82 -6.34 5.71
N ARG A 23 9.81 -6.04 7.01
CA ARG A 23 8.86 -5.10 7.62
C ARG A 23 8.78 -3.74 6.89
N PRO A 24 9.90 -3.06 6.54
CA PRO A 24 9.82 -1.77 5.84
C PRO A 24 9.10 -1.85 4.48
N CYS A 25 9.34 -2.90 3.69
CA CYS A 25 8.66 -3.08 2.40
C CYS A 25 7.16 -3.37 2.58
N ARG A 26 6.77 -4.07 3.64
CA ARG A 26 5.37 -4.31 3.98
C ARG A 26 4.67 -3.00 4.39
N GLU A 27 5.28 -2.20 5.26
CA GLU A 27 4.75 -0.91 5.71
C GLU A 27 4.60 0.08 4.54
N GLU A 28 5.59 0.17 3.65
CA GLU A 28 5.52 0.99 2.44
C GLU A 28 4.38 0.58 1.52
N ARG A 29 4.21 -0.74 1.28
CA ARG A 29 3.12 -1.26 0.46
C ARG A 29 1.76 -0.93 1.07
N GLN A 30 1.62 -1.06 2.38
CA GLN A 30 0.38 -0.74 3.08
C GLN A 30 0.04 0.74 2.97
N ARG A 31 1.03 1.62 3.18
CA ARG A 31 0.84 3.07 3.03
C ARG A 31 0.38 3.45 1.63
N ARG A 32 0.99 2.89 0.57
CA ARG A 32 0.56 3.13 -0.81
C ARG A 32 -0.86 2.63 -1.08
N ALA A 33 -1.22 1.46 -0.57
CA ALA A 33 -2.57 0.93 -0.72
C ALA A 33 -3.62 1.82 -0.03
N GLU A 34 -3.29 2.38 1.14
CA GLU A 34 -4.14 3.34 1.85
C GLU A 34 -4.29 4.66 1.07
N GLU A 35 -3.20 5.19 0.52
CA GLU A 35 -3.21 6.38 -0.33
C GLU A 35 -4.06 6.19 -1.59
N GLU A 36 -3.87 5.05 -2.29
CA GLU A 36 -4.67 4.67 -3.47
C GLU A 36 -6.15 4.49 -3.12
N PHE A 37 -6.44 3.83 -2.00
CA PHE A 37 -7.80 3.65 -1.51
C PHE A 37 -8.45 5.00 -1.18
N ALA A 38 -7.75 5.89 -0.48
CA ALA A 38 -8.24 7.23 -0.16
C ALA A 38 -8.52 8.06 -1.41
N ALA A 39 -7.62 8.04 -2.40
CA ALA A 39 -7.80 8.74 -3.66
C ALA A 39 -9.02 8.20 -4.44
N TRP A 40 -9.18 6.88 -4.49
CA TRP A 40 -10.34 6.23 -5.09
C TRP A 40 -11.65 6.57 -4.35
N TRP A 41 -11.62 6.57 -3.02
CA TRP A 41 -12.78 6.89 -2.19
C TRP A 41 -13.25 8.34 -2.38
N GLU A 42 -12.30 9.30 -2.43
CA GLU A 42 -12.59 10.70 -2.73
C GLU A 42 -13.18 10.87 -4.13
N GLN A 43 -12.67 10.13 -5.12
CA GLN A 43 -13.23 10.14 -6.47
C GLN A 43 -14.68 9.65 -6.48
N LEU A 44 -14.99 8.55 -5.79
CA LEU A 44 -16.36 8.07 -5.66
C LEU A 44 -17.27 9.06 -4.93
N GLY A 45 -16.78 9.69 -3.86
CA GLY A 45 -17.50 10.73 -3.13
C GLY A 45 -17.82 11.96 -4.00
N ARG A 46 -16.90 12.34 -4.89
CA ARG A 46 -17.10 13.42 -5.88
C ARG A 46 -18.13 13.03 -6.94
N SER A 47 -18.06 11.80 -7.47
CA SER A 47 -19.05 11.29 -8.44
C SER A 47 -20.46 11.25 -7.86
N ARG A 48 -20.62 10.86 -6.59
CA ARG A 48 -21.92 10.88 -5.89
C ARG A 48 -22.49 12.28 -5.70
N ARG A 49 -21.65 13.31 -5.53
CA ARG A 49 -22.10 14.71 -5.43
C ARG A 49 -22.39 15.32 -6.80
N ALA A 50 -21.62 14.97 -7.83
CA ALA A 50 -21.82 15.44 -9.20
C ALA A 50 -23.16 14.96 -9.81
N GLY A 51 -23.65 13.79 -9.40
CA GLY A 51 -24.98 13.27 -9.78
C GLY A 51 -26.18 14.03 -9.16
N ARG A 52 -25.95 15.01 -8.28
CA ARG A 52 -26.99 15.89 -7.72
C ARG A 52 -26.91 17.33 -8.25
N ARG A 53 -26.50 17.54 -9.50
CA ARG A 53 -26.85 18.82 -10.17
C ARG A 53 -28.32 18.72 -10.58
N PRO A 54 -29.23 19.53 -10.00
CA PRO A 54 -30.54 19.69 -10.60
C PRO A 54 -30.30 20.32 -11.97
N SER A 55 -30.62 19.57 -13.02
CA SER A 55 -30.87 20.09 -14.35
C SER A 55 -31.93 21.18 -14.21
N ARG A 56 -31.47 22.43 -14.28
CA ARG A 56 -32.31 23.61 -14.38
C ARG A 56 -32.99 23.65 -15.74
#